data_AF-A0A2D6PDU9-F1
#
_entry.id   AF-A0A2D6PDU9-F1
#
_cell.length_a   1.000
_cell.length_b   1.000
_cell.length_c   1.000
_cell.angle_alpha   90.00
_cell.angle_beta   90.00
_cell.angle_gamma   90.00
#
_symmetry.space_group_name_H-M   'P 1'
#
loop_
_entity.id
_entity.type
_entity.pdbx_description
1 polymer ?
#
loop_
_entity_poly.entity_id
_entity_poly.type
_entity_poly.pdbx_seq_one_letter_code
_entity_poly.pdbx_strand_id
1 'polypeptide(L)'
;MSAVTLTSRTSELTRRIREVPAPAPVLDRERERSLTDRQRHVLDQLGRLFDGGFADLTMADMASSLNCSLRTLYELAPSREQLVLTVIDRNLWRVGRSAMGVIEDVAPLDAIRTYLEAANVAVAGTTAPFARDMQAVPAAQKLSDDHSDYLVAVTRCLLDMAVESGDIPDVDTGAVARVMASLGRDFALAQVLATLRSSPKEAADAVLGIIMRGLVSSGDDGLVADDDRTGADR
;
A
#
# COMPACT_ATOMS: atom_id res chain seq x y z
N MET A 1 11.99 -16.49 23.33
CA MET A 1 11.06 -15.38 23.62
C MET A 1 9.84 -15.92 24.35
N SER A 2 9.41 -15.30 25.45
CA SER A 2 8.24 -15.74 26.21
C SER A 2 6.94 -15.23 25.58
N ALA A 3 5.83 -15.95 25.72
CA ALA A 3 4.53 -15.52 25.16
C ALA A 3 4.09 -14.11 25.61
N VAL A 4 4.41 -13.74 26.85
CA VAL A 4 4.11 -12.42 27.43
C VAL A 4 4.85 -11.28 26.73
N THR A 5 6.09 -11.50 26.26
CA THR A 5 6.86 -10.47 25.55
C THR A 5 6.42 -10.29 24.10
N LEU A 6 5.81 -11.31 23.50
CA LEU A 6 5.19 -11.20 22.17
C LEU A 6 3.89 -10.40 22.25
N THR A 7 2.97 -10.77 23.15
CA THR A 7 1.70 -10.06 23.35
C THR A 7 1.88 -8.57 23.68
N SER A 8 2.90 -8.22 24.46
CA SER A 8 3.21 -6.81 24.75
C SER A 8 3.66 -6.05 23.50
N ARG A 9 4.54 -6.62 22.67
CA ARG A 9 5.02 -6.00 21.42
C ARG A 9 3.89 -5.83 20.40
N THR A 10 3.04 -6.83 20.28
CA THR A 10 1.84 -6.81 19.45
C THR A 10 0.88 -5.67 19.83
N SER A 11 0.66 -5.47 21.13
CA SER A 11 -0.17 -4.38 21.63
C SER A 11 0.43 -3.00 21.35
N GLU A 12 1.77 -2.89 21.37
CA GLU A 12 2.48 -1.66 21.06
C GLU A 12 2.44 -1.32 19.57
N LEU A 13 2.65 -2.31 18.69
CA LEU A 13 2.51 -2.17 17.24
C LEU A 13 1.13 -1.61 16.89
N THR A 14 0.08 -2.25 17.42
CA THR A 14 -1.30 -1.83 17.17
C THR A 14 -1.55 -0.39 17.62
N ARG A 15 -0.96 0.02 18.75
CA ARG A 15 -1.08 1.39 19.27
C ARG A 15 -0.40 2.40 18.35
N ARG A 16 0.87 2.18 17.98
CA ARG A 16 1.64 3.13 17.15
C ARG A 16 1.04 3.27 15.74
N ILE A 17 0.58 2.19 15.13
CA ILE A 17 -0.07 2.24 13.81
C ILE A 17 -1.37 3.08 13.85
N ARG A 18 -2.14 3.01 14.95
CA ARG A 18 -3.36 3.84 15.10
C ARG A 18 -3.06 5.34 15.19
N GLU A 19 -1.86 5.72 15.58
CA GLU A 19 -1.41 7.12 15.64
C GLU A 19 -1.00 7.65 14.26
N VAL A 20 -0.77 6.76 13.27
CA VAL A 20 -0.47 7.16 11.89
C VAL A 20 -1.73 7.74 11.23
N PRO A 21 -1.70 8.99 10.74
CA PRO A 21 -2.87 9.62 10.14
C PRO A 21 -3.24 8.94 8.82
N ALA A 22 -4.40 8.30 8.79
CA ALA A 22 -4.93 7.69 7.57
C ALA A 22 -5.60 8.75 6.68
N PRO A 23 -5.64 8.57 5.34
CA PRO A 23 -6.26 9.53 4.45
C PRO A 23 -7.76 9.68 4.75
N ALA A 24 -8.37 10.77 4.31
CA ALA A 24 -9.82 10.89 4.39
C ALA A 24 -10.46 10.07 3.25
N PRO A 25 -11.46 9.21 3.52
CA PRO A 25 -12.12 8.48 2.47
C PRO A 25 -12.96 9.43 1.59
N VAL A 26 -13.03 9.15 0.29
CA VAL A 26 -13.82 9.91 -0.68
C VAL A 26 -15.30 9.77 -0.36
N LEU A 27 -15.73 8.54 -0.09
CA LEU A 27 -17.06 8.27 0.45
C LEU A 27 -16.99 8.20 1.96
N ASP A 28 -17.74 9.07 2.64
CA ASP A 28 -17.74 9.09 4.09
C ASP A 28 -18.19 7.73 4.67
N ARG A 29 -17.70 7.42 5.88
CA ARG A 29 -17.87 6.09 6.48
C ARG A 29 -19.33 5.79 6.82
N GLU A 30 -20.15 6.79 7.12
CA GLU A 30 -21.57 6.60 7.40
C GLU A 30 -22.31 6.24 6.10
N ARG A 31 -22.01 6.94 5.03
CA ARG A 31 -22.56 6.68 3.71
C ARG A 31 -22.18 5.30 3.19
N GLU A 32 -20.91 4.90 3.29
CA GLU A 32 -20.45 3.55 2.91
C GLU A 32 -21.22 2.46 3.68
N ARG A 33 -21.46 2.65 4.98
CA ARG A 33 -22.25 1.72 5.82
C ARG A 33 -23.73 1.68 5.40
N SER A 34 -24.28 2.82 5.00
CA SER A 34 -25.67 2.95 4.57
C SER A 34 -25.97 2.36 3.18
N LEU A 35 -24.94 2.02 2.40
CA LEU A 35 -25.13 1.44 1.07
C LEU A 35 -25.96 0.15 1.16
N THR A 36 -26.81 -0.05 0.17
CA THR A 36 -27.51 -1.33 -0.01
C THR A 36 -26.57 -2.37 -0.65
N ASP A 37 -26.91 -3.65 -0.57
CA ASP A 37 -26.13 -4.71 -1.21
C ASP A 37 -26.08 -4.55 -2.74
N ARG A 38 -27.17 -4.06 -3.34
CA ARG A 38 -27.21 -3.69 -4.77
C ARG A 38 -26.21 -2.59 -5.08
N GLN A 39 -26.16 -1.53 -4.28
CA GLN A 39 -25.23 -0.42 -4.47
C GLN A 39 -23.76 -0.85 -4.31
N ARG A 40 -23.46 -1.67 -3.29
CA ARG A 40 -22.12 -2.28 -3.12
C ARG A 40 -21.74 -3.11 -4.34
N HIS A 41 -22.67 -3.95 -4.83
CA HIS A 41 -22.43 -4.77 -6.01
C HIS A 41 -22.16 -3.93 -7.27
N VAL A 42 -22.87 -2.82 -7.46
CA VAL A 42 -22.61 -1.86 -8.56
C VAL A 42 -21.21 -1.26 -8.45
N LEU A 43 -20.79 -0.80 -7.27
CA LEU A 43 -19.44 -0.28 -7.06
C LEU A 43 -18.35 -1.34 -7.34
N ASP A 44 -18.58 -2.60 -6.94
CA ASP A 44 -17.66 -3.71 -7.25
C ASP A 44 -17.58 -4.02 -8.75
N GLN A 45 -18.70 -3.93 -9.47
CA GLN A 45 -18.75 -4.10 -10.93
C GLN A 45 -18.05 -2.94 -11.65
N LEU A 46 -18.22 -1.70 -11.17
CA LEU A 46 -17.51 -0.53 -11.72
C LEU A 46 -15.99 -0.69 -11.58
N GLY A 47 -15.52 -1.23 -10.45
CA GLY A 47 -14.10 -1.50 -10.25
C GLY A 47 -13.52 -2.38 -11.37
N ARG A 48 -14.21 -3.48 -11.71
CA ARG A 48 -13.80 -4.36 -12.82
C ARG A 48 -13.92 -3.70 -14.19
N LEU A 49 -14.92 -2.83 -14.38
CA LEU A 49 -15.06 -2.10 -15.64
C LEU A 49 -13.87 -1.15 -15.87
N PHE A 50 -13.35 -0.54 -14.80
CA PHE A 50 -12.22 0.38 -14.88
C PHE A 50 -10.89 -0.29 -15.19
N ASP A 51 -10.78 -1.63 -15.13
CA ASP A 51 -9.62 -2.36 -15.64
C ASP A 51 -9.36 -2.06 -17.14
N GLY A 52 -10.40 -1.68 -17.90
CA GLY A 52 -10.27 -1.24 -19.29
C GLY A 52 -9.79 0.21 -19.47
N GLY A 53 -9.55 0.94 -18.39
CA GLY A 53 -9.52 2.39 -18.37
C GLY A 53 -10.89 2.97 -18.03
N PHE A 54 -10.89 4.18 -17.50
CA PHE A 54 -12.07 4.92 -17.09
C PHE A 54 -12.19 6.31 -17.73
N ALA A 55 -11.17 6.85 -18.39
CA ALA A 55 -11.16 8.24 -18.87
C ALA A 55 -12.34 8.56 -19.82
N ASP A 56 -12.64 7.64 -20.73
CA ASP A 56 -13.66 7.83 -21.77
C ASP A 56 -15.07 7.35 -21.37
N LEU A 57 -15.22 6.66 -20.24
CA LEU A 57 -16.50 6.08 -19.83
C LEU A 57 -17.49 7.15 -19.36
N THR A 58 -18.60 7.36 -20.06
CA THR A 58 -19.65 8.24 -19.56
C THR A 58 -20.50 7.56 -18.48
N MET A 59 -21.31 8.34 -17.75
CA MET A 59 -22.33 7.78 -16.84
C MET A 59 -23.30 6.85 -17.57
N ALA A 60 -23.63 7.14 -18.83
CA ALA A 60 -24.50 6.32 -19.65
C ALA A 60 -23.83 5.00 -20.05
N ASP A 61 -22.55 5.04 -20.43
CA ASP A 61 -21.78 3.84 -20.77
C ASP A 61 -21.65 2.90 -19.57
N MET A 62 -21.36 3.46 -18.38
CA MET A 62 -21.31 2.71 -17.13
C MET A 62 -22.68 2.10 -16.80
N ALA A 63 -23.76 2.88 -16.86
CA ALA A 63 -25.11 2.39 -16.57
C ALA A 63 -25.53 1.26 -17.53
N SER A 64 -25.24 1.43 -18.82
CA SER A 64 -25.52 0.42 -19.84
C SER A 64 -24.70 -0.85 -19.63
N SER A 65 -23.39 -0.72 -19.35
CA SER A 65 -22.50 -1.87 -19.14
C SER A 65 -22.89 -2.70 -17.92
N LEU A 66 -23.40 -2.04 -16.87
CA LEU A 66 -23.82 -2.68 -15.62
C LEU A 66 -25.31 -3.08 -15.59
N ASN A 67 -26.06 -2.82 -16.67
CA ASN A 67 -27.51 -3.01 -16.72
C ASN A 67 -28.23 -2.36 -15.53
N CYS A 68 -27.87 -1.11 -15.22
CA CYS A 68 -28.51 -0.31 -14.17
C CYS A 68 -29.01 1.04 -14.69
N SER A 69 -29.79 1.74 -13.89
CA SER A 69 -30.28 3.07 -14.27
C SER A 69 -29.23 4.15 -14.01
N LEU A 70 -29.27 5.25 -14.77
CA LEU A 70 -28.48 6.45 -14.47
C LEU A 70 -28.76 6.97 -13.06
N ARG A 71 -30.03 6.92 -12.64
CA ARG A 71 -30.45 7.29 -11.29
C ARG A 71 -29.67 6.52 -10.22
N THR A 72 -29.50 5.21 -10.41
CA THR A 72 -28.72 4.36 -9.48
C THR A 72 -27.29 4.85 -9.33
N LEU A 73 -26.65 5.27 -10.43
CA LEU A 73 -25.28 5.81 -10.38
C LEU A 73 -25.23 7.18 -9.71
N TYR A 74 -26.21 8.05 -9.98
CA TYR A 74 -26.29 9.37 -9.32
C TYR A 74 -26.65 9.31 -7.82
N GLU A 75 -27.31 8.24 -7.38
CA GLU A 75 -27.50 7.96 -5.95
C GLU A 75 -26.20 7.54 -5.24
N LEU A 76 -25.21 7.04 -5.99
CA LEU A 76 -23.88 6.67 -5.47
C LEU A 76 -22.94 7.87 -5.41
N ALA A 77 -22.93 8.72 -6.45
CA ALA A 77 -22.06 9.88 -6.53
C ALA A 77 -22.68 11.01 -7.36
N PRO A 78 -22.42 12.28 -7.02
CA PRO A 78 -23.03 13.44 -7.69
C PRO A 78 -22.47 13.69 -9.11
N SER A 79 -21.31 13.11 -9.44
CA SER A 79 -20.66 13.27 -10.75
C SER A 79 -19.92 12.00 -11.17
N ARG A 80 -19.59 11.91 -12.47
CA ARG A 80 -18.75 10.85 -13.04
C ARG A 80 -17.41 10.75 -12.32
N GLU A 81 -16.74 11.89 -12.16
CA GLU A 81 -15.44 11.97 -11.49
C GLU A 81 -15.53 11.47 -10.05
N GLN A 82 -16.53 11.93 -9.28
CA GLN A 82 -16.74 11.46 -7.91
C GLN A 82 -17.05 9.96 -7.86
N LEU A 83 -17.79 9.41 -8.82
CA LEU A 83 -18.04 7.97 -8.90
C LEU A 83 -16.74 7.19 -9.13
N VAL A 84 -15.90 7.67 -10.05
CA VAL A 84 -14.59 7.06 -10.35
C VAL A 84 -13.70 7.07 -9.10
N LEU A 85 -13.53 8.22 -8.46
CA LEU A 85 -12.73 8.36 -7.25
C LEU A 85 -13.27 7.51 -6.10
N THR A 86 -14.59 7.45 -5.94
CA THR A 86 -15.24 6.60 -4.92
C THR A 86 -14.89 5.12 -5.11
N VAL A 87 -14.97 4.62 -6.34
CA VAL A 87 -14.67 3.21 -6.65
C VAL A 87 -13.20 2.89 -6.41
N ILE A 88 -12.29 3.77 -6.86
CA ILE A 88 -10.84 3.60 -6.67
C ILE A 88 -10.49 3.64 -5.18
N ASP A 89 -10.94 4.67 -4.46
CA ASP A 89 -10.68 4.84 -3.02
C ASP A 89 -11.22 3.65 -2.23
N ARG A 90 -12.44 3.19 -2.54
CA ARG A 90 -13.03 2.01 -1.88
C ARG A 90 -12.20 0.75 -2.09
N ASN A 91 -11.61 0.56 -3.28
CA ASN A 91 -10.69 -0.55 -3.51
C ASN A 91 -9.39 -0.41 -2.71
N LEU A 92 -8.78 0.80 -2.69
CA LEU A 92 -7.56 1.07 -1.92
C LEU A 92 -7.78 0.84 -0.42
N TRP A 93 -8.89 1.33 0.14
CA TRP A 93 -9.26 1.07 1.53
C TRP A 93 -9.52 -0.40 1.83
N ARG A 94 -10.13 -1.14 0.90
CA ARG A 94 -10.35 -2.58 1.06
C ARG A 94 -9.00 -3.30 1.17
N VAL A 95 -8.06 -3.01 0.28
CA VAL A 95 -6.70 -3.57 0.32
C VAL A 95 -5.96 -3.14 1.58
N GLY A 96 -5.99 -1.85 1.93
CA GLY A 96 -5.33 -1.32 3.12
C GLY A 96 -5.84 -1.96 4.42
N ARG A 97 -7.16 -2.18 4.55
CA ARG A 97 -7.72 -2.93 5.69
C ARG A 97 -7.24 -4.36 5.75
N SER A 98 -7.17 -5.05 4.60
CA SER A 98 -6.61 -6.41 4.53
C SER A 98 -5.14 -6.43 4.92
N ALA A 99 -4.34 -5.46 4.48
CA ALA A 99 -2.93 -5.34 4.82
C ALA A 99 -2.72 -5.07 6.32
N MET A 100 -3.55 -4.25 6.95
CA MET A 100 -3.49 -4.03 8.40
C MET A 100 -3.90 -5.28 9.20
N GLY A 101 -4.92 -6.01 8.75
CA GLY A 101 -5.40 -7.19 9.46
C GLY A 101 -4.40 -8.34 9.51
N VAL A 102 -3.48 -8.44 8.54
CA VAL A 102 -2.48 -9.53 8.51
C VAL A 102 -1.26 -9.29 9.40
N ILE A 103 -1.08 -8.07 9.92
CA ILE A 103 0.08 -7.72 10.75
C ILE A 103 -0.24 -7.56 12.24
N GLU A 104 -1.51 -7.71 12.64
CA GLU A 104 -1.93 -7.46 14.02
C GLU A 104 -1.12 -8.27 15.04
N ASP A 105 -0.74 -9.51 14.72
CA ASP A 105 -0.02 -10.45 15.61
C ASP A 105 1.40 -10.81 15.13
N VAL A 106 2.00 -9.97 14.28
CA VAL A 106 3.29 -10.26 13.63
C VAL A 106 4.43 -9.46 14.27
N ALA A 107 5.62 -10.07 14.40
CA ALA A 107 6.81 -9.37 14.88
C ALA A 107 7.16 -8.19 13.92
N PRO A 108 7.70 -7.06 14.42
CA PRO A 108 7.87 -5.84 13.60
C PRO A 108 8.59 -6.06 12.27
N LEU A 109 9.71 -6.78 12.27
CA LEU A 109 10.46 -7.07 11.06
C LEU A 109 9.65 -7.89 10.03
N ASP A 110 8.95 -8.93 10.47
CA ASP A 110 8.09 -9.74 9.60
C ASP A 110 6.82 -8.99 9.17
N ALA A 111 6.34 -8.05 9.99
CA ALA A 111 5.19 -7.21 9.71
C ALA A 111 5.47 -6.30 8.51
N ILE A 112 6.69 -5.77 8.35
CA ILE A 112 7.07 -4.92 7.19
C ILE A 112 6.81 -5.66 5.88
N ARG A 113 7.35 -6.87 5.75
CA ARG A 113 7.18 -7.69 4.54
C ARG A 113 5.72 -8.03 4.32
N THR A 114 5.06 -8.59 5.33
CA THR A 114 3.67 -9.06 5.24
C THR A 114 2.71 -7.93 4.89
N TYR A 115 2.91 -6.75 5.49
CA TYR A 115 2.14 -5.55 5.22
C TYR A 115 2.29 -5.08 3.78
N LEU A 116 3.53 -4.94 3.29
CA LEU A 116 3.82 -4.43 1.95
C LEU A 116 3.39 -5.40 0.86
N GLU A 117 3.59 -6.71 1.04
CA GLU A 117 3.09 -7.73 0.11
C GLU A 117 1.55 -7.68 0.00
N ALA A 118 0.86 -7.51 1.14
CA ALA A 118 -0.59 -7.36 1.16
C ALA A 118 -1.04 -6.03 0.53
N ALA A 119 -0.32 -4.93 0.76
CA ALA A 119 -0.60 -3.63 0.16
C ALA A 119 -0.39 -3.64 -1.36
N ASN A 120 0.63 -4.34 -1.85
CA ASN A 120 0.93 -4.49 -3.28
C ASN A 120 -0.21 -5.19 -4.06
N VAL A 121 -1.17 -5.83 -3.39
CA VAL A 121 -2.40 -6.36 -4.03
C VAL A 121 -3.18 -5.24 -4.73
N ALA A 122 -3.07 -3.99 -4.29
CA ALA A 122 -3.71 -2.84 -4.93
C ALA A 122 -3.29 -2.67 -6.41
N VAL A 123 -2.08 -3.12 -6.76
CA VAL A 123 -1.52 -2.98 -8.12
C VAL A 123 -1.38 -4.31 -8.87
N ALA A 124 -1.89 -5.41 -8.32
CA ALA A 124 -1.74 -6.74 -8.91
C ALA A 124 -2.44 -6.87 -10.27
N GLY A 125 -3.62 -6.24 -10.39
CA GLY A 125 -4.44 -6.25 -11.60
C GLY A 125 -4.28 -5.03 -12.49
N THR A 126 -3.29 -4.17 -12.24
CA THR A 126 -3.13 -2.92 -13.00
C THR A 126 -2.91 -3.19 -14.48
N THR A 127 -3.77 -2.62 -15.31
CA THR A 127 -3.65 -2.65 -16.76
C THR A 127 -3.05 -1.36 -17.30
N ALA A 128 -2.51 -1.41 -18.53
CA ALA A 128 -1.94 -0.21 -19.16
C ALA A 128 -2.98 0.91 -19.40
N PRO A 129 -4.24 0.65 -19.83
CA PRO A 129 -5.26 1.68 -19.90
C PRO A 129 -5.56 2.33 -18.55
N PHE A 130 -5.81 1.52 -17.50
CA PHE A 130 -6.08 2.06 -16.17
C PHE A 130 -4.91 2.90 -15.63
N ALA A 131 -3.67 2.43 -15.82
CA ALA A 131 -2.47 3.16 -15.41
C ALA A 131 -2.34 4.52 -16.12
N ARG A 132 -2.64 4.60 -17.42
CA ARG A 132 -2.64 5.88 -18.15
C ARG A 132 -3.69 6.84 -17.62
N ASP A 133 -4.88 6.34 -17.32
CA ASP A 133 -5.97 7.18 -16.83
C ASP A 133 -5.70 7.69 -15.42
N MET A 134 -5.13 6.86 -14.54
CA MET A 134 -4.61 7.28 -13.23
C MET A 134 -3.58 8.40 -13.36
N GLN A 135 -2.71 8.35 -14.38
CA GLN A 135 -1.72 9.39 -14.66
C GLN A 135 -2.31 10.63 -15.34
N ALA A 136 -3.45 10.53 -16.03
CA ALA A 136 -4.03 11.66 -16.76
C ALA A 136 -4.98 12.50 -15.90
N VAL A 137 -5.53 11.93 -14.82
CA VAL A 137 -6.54 12.59 -13.97
C VAL A 137 -5.92 13.11 -12.66
N PRO A 138 -5.76 14.43 -12.46
CA PRO A 138 -5.08 14.98 -11.27
C PRO A 138 -5.72 14.57 -9.94
N ALA A 139 -7.04 14.46 -9.88
CA ALA A 139 -7.73 14.02 -8.67
C ALA A 139 -7.43 12.54 -8.33
N ALA A 140 -7.25 11.69 -9.35
CA ALA A 140 -6.89 10.29 -9.16
C ALA A 140 -5.42 10.14 -8.73
N GLN A 141 -4.52 10.96 -9.27
CA GLN A 141 -3.13 11.06 -8.80
C GLN A 141 -3.09 11.46 -7.32
N LYS A 142 -3.78 12.55 -6.96
CA LYS A 142 -3.84 13.04 -5.58
C LYS A 142 -4.36 11.97 -4.61
N LEU A 143 -5.41 11.25 -5.00
CA LEU A 143 -5.94 10.12 -4.23
C LEU A 143 -4.88 9.02 -4.05
N SER A 144 -4.19 8.63 -5.12
CA SER A 144 -3.12 7.64 -5.05
C SER A 144 -1.96 8.09 -4.16
N ASP A 145 -1.61 9.38 -4.21
CA ASP A 145 -0.53 9.96 -3.40
C ASP A 145 -0.89 9.96 -1.92
N ASP A 146 -2.13 10.32 -1.57
CA ASP A 146 -2.61 10.31 -0.17
C ASP A 146 -2.53 8.91 0.45
N HIS A 147 -2.91 7.87 -0.30
CA HIS A 147 -2.76 6.48 0.14
C HIS A 147 -1.29 6.04 0.20
N SER A 148 -0.45 6.52 -0.72
CA SER A 148 0.98 6.19 -0.76
C SER A 148 1.76 6.83 0.39
N ASP A 149 1.41 8.04 0.78
CA ASP A 149 1.98 8.72 1.95
C ASP A 149 1.62 8.00 3.24
N TYR A 150 0.37 7.52 3.35
CA TYR A 150 -0.03 6.67 4.46
C TYR A 150 0.74 5.36 4.50
N LEU A 151 0.88 4.66 3.36
CA LEU A 151 1.64 3.42 3.26
C LEU A 151 3.10 3.61 3.70
N VAL A 152 3.72 4.73 3.32
CA VAL A 152 5.08 5.08 3.73
C VAL A 152 5.17 5.38 5.22
N ALA A 153 4.21 6.12 5.78
CA ALA A 153 4.20 6.43 7.21
C ALA A 153 4.05 5.17 8.08
N VAL A 154 3.20 4.21 7.68
CA VAL A 154 3.07 2.92 8.36
C VAL A 154 4.35 2.10 8.24
N THR A 155 4.94 2.03 7.04
CA THR A 155 6.18 1.30 6.80
C THR A 155 7.34 1.86 7.63
N ARG A 156 7.44 3.20 7.72
CA ARG A 156 8.41 3.88 8.58
C ARG A 156 8.21 3.51 10.04
N CYS A 157 6.98 3.54 10.54
CA CYS A 157 6.67 3.16 11.91
C CYS A 157 7.14 1.73 12.23
N LEU A 158 6.91 0.78 11.31
CA LEU A 158 7.37 -0.60 11.48
C LEU A 158 8.90 -0.72 11.45
N LEU A 159 9.59 0.04 10.59
CA LEU A 159 11.05 0.11 10.52
C LEU A 159 11.64 0.73 11.79
N ASP A 160 11.06 1.81 12.30
CA ASP A 160 11.48 2.45 13.57
C ASP A 160 11.42 1.43 14.72
N MET A 161 10.35 0.65 14.80
CA MET A 161 10.21 -0.41 15.80
C MET A 161 11.25 -1.54 15.65
N ALA A 162 11.62 -1.88 14.41
CA ALA A 162 12.64 -2.88 14.13
C ALA A 162 14.04 -2.38 14.54
N VAL A 163 14.37 -1.11 14.31
CA VAL A 163 15.60 -0.47 14.80
C VAL A 163 15.62 -0.44 16.33
N GLU A 164 14.54 0.01 16.97
CA GLU A 164 14.42 0.06 18.44
C GLU A 164 14.58 -1.32 19.10
N SER A 165 14.14 -2.38 18.41
CA SER A 165 14.26 -3.76 18.89
C SER A 165 15.62 -4.40 18.58
N GLY A 166 16.48 -3.72 17.80
CA GLY A 166 17.76 -4.26 17.32
C GLY A 166 17.61 -5.35 16.25
N ASP A 167 16.45 -5.46 15.61
CA ASP A 167 16.18 -6.44 14.55
C ASP A 167 16.88 -6.04 13.24
N ILE A 168 17.16 -4.74 13.05
CA ILE A 168 17.94 -4.16 11.94
C ILE A 168 18.87 -3.05 12.47
N PRO A 169 19.94 -2.68 11.73
CA PRO A 169 20.83 -1.59 12.10
C PRO A 169 20.11 -0.22 12.14
N ASP A 170 20.74 0.76 12.80
CA ASP A 170 20.31 2.16 12.77
C ASP A 170 20.48 2.73 11.36
N VAL A 171 19.37 2.84 10.63
CA VAL A 171 19.28 3.32 9.24
C VAL A 171 18.31 4.49 9.16
N ASP A 172 18.38 5.26 8.06
CA ASP A 172 17.34 6.24 7.75
C ASP A 172 16.03 5.54 7.37
N THR A 173 15.20 5.25 8.37
CA THR A 173 13.91 4.57 8.21
C THR A 173 12.94 5.34 7.34
N GLY A 174 13.05 6.67 7.28
CA GLY A 174 12.24 7.51 6.41
C GLY A 174 12.58 7.29 4.94
N ALA A 175 13.86 7.30 4.59
CA ALA A 175 14.32 7.02 3.24
C ALA A 175 14.01 5.58 2.81
N VAL A 176 14.29 4.60 3.68
CA VAL A 176 14.02 3.19 3.41
C VAL A 176 12.52 2.94 3.22
N ALA A 177 11.67 3.48 4.08
CA ALA A 177 10.22 3.37 3.94
C ALA A 177 9.72 3.96 2.61
N ARG A 178 10.21 5.15 2.22
CA ARG A 178 9.79 5.80 0.97
C ARG A 178 10.11 4.92 -0.24
N VAL A 179 11.29 4.30 -0.28
CA VAL A 179 11.68 3.39 -1.37
C VAL A 179 10.84 2.12 -1.36
N MET A 180 10.72 1.45 -0.22
CA MET A 180 10.03 0.15 -0.14
C MET A 180 8.54 0.27 -0.46
N ALA A 181 7.86 1.27 0.10
CA ALA A 181 6.43 1.45 -0.12
C ALA A 181 6.09 2.11 -1.47
N SER A 182 7.05 2.72 -2.19
CA SER A 182 6.77 3.24 -3.54
C SER A 182 6.79 2.17 -4.63
N LEU A 183 7.46 1.02 -4.40
CA LEU A 183 7.69 -0.03 -5.40
C LEU A 183 6.42 -0.41 -6.18
N GLY A 184 5.33 -0.72 -5.49
CA GLY A 184 4.08 -1.12 -6.14
C GLY A 184 3.52 -0.05 -7.07
N ARG A 185 3.44 1.21 -6.59
CA ARG A 185 2.94 2.34 -7.38
C ARG A 185 3.86 2.67 -8.55
N ASP A 186 5.16 2.70 -8.31
CA ASP A 186 6.15 3.08 -9.32
C ASP A 186 6.19 2.03 -10.45
N PHE A 187 6.05 0.75 -10.13
CA PHE A 187 5.93 -0.33 -11.11
C PHE A 187 4.57 -0.37 -11.81
N ALA A 188 3.54 0.22 -11.22
CA ALA A 188 2.22 0.37 -11.83
C ALA A 188 2.13 1.57 -12.80
N LEU A 189 3.14 2.43 -12.86
CA LEU A 189 3.19 3.52 -13.85
C LEU A 189 3.18 2.95 -15.27
N ALA A 190 2.38 3.52 -16.17
CA ALA A 190 2.12 2.94 -17.50
C ALA A 190 3.40 2.67 -18.30
N GLN A 191 4.37 3.58 -18.24
CA GLN A 191 5.66 3.46 -18.91
C GLN A 191 6.59 2.42 -18.27
N VAL A 192 6.45 2.16 -16.96
CA VAL A 192 7.26 1.17 -16.25
C VAL A 192 6.66 -0.22 -16.41
N LEU A 193 5.34 -0.34 -16.19
CA LEU A 193 4.56 -1.57 -16.37
C LEU A 193 4.87 -2.27 -17.70
N ALA A 194 4.97 -1.50 -18.79
CA ALA A 194 5.25 -2.02 -20.13
C ALA A 194 6.64 -2.68 -20.28
N THR A 195 7.55 -2.47 -19.33
CA THR A 195 8.91 -3.01 -19.35
C THR A 195 9.10 -4.21 -18.41
N LEU A 196 8.13 -4.49 -17.55
CA LEU A 196 8.21 -5.56 -16.55
C LEU A 196 7.97 -6.93 -17.19
N ARG A 197 8.63 -7.95 -16.63
CA ARG A 197 8.43 -9.36 -17.00
C ARG A 197 7.26 -10.03 -16.28
N SER A 198 6.72 -9.37 -15.26
CA SER A 198 5.70 -9.86 -14.33
C SER A 198 4.75 -8.71 -13.98
N SER A 199 3.70 -8.99 -13.21
CA SER A 199 2.84 -7.92 -12.70
C SER A 199 3.60 -6.94 -11.80
N PRO A 200 3.10 -5.69 -11.62
CA PRO A 200 3.70 -4.73 -10.68
C PRO A 200 3.84 -5.29 -9.28
N LYS A 201 2.84 -6.04 -8.80
CA LYS A 201 2.90 -6.72 -7.50
C LYS A 201 4.07 -7.68 -7.42
N GLU A 202 4.16 -8.63 -8.36
CA GLU A 202 5.21 -9.65 -8.33
C GLU A 202 6.61 -9.03 -8.42
N ALA A 203 6.76 -7.99 -9.24
CA ALA A 203 8.02 -7.24 -9.33
C ALA A 203 8.34 -6.52 -8.01
N ALA A 204 7.35 -5.87 -7.40
CA ALA A 204 7.52 -5.16 -6.13
C ALA A 204 7.86 -6.11 -4.99
N ASP A 205 7.17 -7.25 -4.88
CA ASP A 205 7.43 -8.28 -3.85
C ASP A 205 8.84 -8.88 -4.02
N ALA A 206 9.29 -9.12 -5.26
CA ALA A 206 10.63 -9.63 -5.53
C ALA A 206 11.73 -8.64 -5.09
N VAL A 207 11.58 -7.35 -5.41
CA VAL A 207 12.53 -6.30 -5.03
C VAL A 207 12.48 -6.06 -3.51
N LEU A 208 11.30 -6.05 -2.92
CA LEU A 208 11.10 -5.97 -1.47
C LEU A 208 11.88 -7.08 -0.75
N GLY A 209 11.80 -8.32 -1.23
CA GLY A 209 12.55 -9.43 -0.66
C GLY A 209 14.07 -9.26 -0.73
N ILE A 210 14.60 -8.59 -1.76
CA ILE A 210 16.03 -8.25 -1.86
C ILE A 210 16.41 -7.21 -0.80
N ILE A 211 15.62 -6.14 -0.68
CA ILE A 211 15.85 -5.07 0.29
C ILE A 211 15.81 -5.62 1.72
N MET A 212 14.79 -6.42 2.05
CA MET A 212 14.66 -7.03 3.39
C MET A 212 15.86 -7.89 3.76
N ARG A 213 16.43 -8.67 2.83
CA ARG A 213 17.66 -9.44 3.10
C ARG A 213 18.85 -8.53 3.39
N GLY A 214 19.01 -7.46 2.62
CA GLY A 214 20.10 -6.49 2.82
C GLY A 214 20.03 -5.79 4.18
N LEU A 215 18.83 -5.42 4.64
CA LEU A 215 18.63 -4.80 5.96
C LEU A 215 19.05 -5.69 7.12
N VAL A 216 18.82 -7.01 7.02
CA VAL A 216 19.18 -7.97 8.07
C VAL A 216 20.67 -8.33 8.04
N SER A 217 21.26 -8.49 6.84
CA SER A 217 22.68 -8.87 6.70
C SER A 217 23.64 -7.74 7.07
N SER A 218 23.22 -6.47 6.99
CA SER A 218 24.09 -5.33 7.32
C SER A 218 24.36 -5.17 8.83
N GLY A 219 23.74 -6.00 9.68
CA GLY A 219 24.01 -6.04 11.12
C GLY A 219 25.22 -6.88 11.52
N ASP A 220 25.80 -7.67 10.62
CA ASP A 220 26.89 -8.61 10.94
C ASP A 220 28.29 -8.11 10.53
N ASP A 221 28.39 -7.08 9.68
CA ASP A 221 29.67 -6.55 9.17
C ASP A 221 30.37 -5.52 10.09
N GLY A 222 29.86 -5.31 11.32
CA GLY A 222 30.34 -4.30 12.27
C GLY A 222 31.39 -4.74 13.29
N LEU A 223 31.82 -6.01 13.29
CA LEU A 223 32.79 -6.56 14.25
C LEU A 223 34.02 -7.16 13.57
N VAL A 224 34.69 -6.39 12.69
CA VAL A 224 36.13 -6.57 12.54
C VAL A 224 36.78 -5.65 13.55
N ALA A 225 37.04 -6.21 14.74
CA ALA A 225 37.88 -5.60 15.73
C ALA A 225 39.22 -5.21 15.09
N ASP A 226 39.58 -3.94 15.22
CA ASP A 226 40.93 -3.44 15.07
C ASP A 226 41.76 -4.04 16.23
N ASP A 227 42.13 -5.31 16.08
CA ASP A 227 43.02 -6.01 16.99
C ASP A 227 44.46 -5.62 16.63
N ASP A 228 44.92 -4.64 17.38
CA ASP A 228 46.23 -4.61 17.99
C ASP A 228 47.44 -4.78 17.06
N ARG A 229 47.95 -3.64 16.56
CA ARG A 229 49.39 -3.48 16.33
C ARG A 229 49.99 -2.52 17.35
N THR A 230 49.99 -2.97 18.61
CA THR A 230 51.13 -2.72 19.49
C THR A 230 52.40 -3.23 18.81
N GLY A 231 53.21 -2.30 18.30
CA GLY A 231 54.51 -2.55 17.70
C GLY A 231 55.51 -1.50 18.13
N ALA A 232 55.73 -1.38 19.44
CA ALA A 232 56.96 -0.82 19.96
C ALA A 232 58.00 -1.94 20.03
N ASP A 233 58.97 -1.95 19.11
CA ASP A 233 60.37 -2.13 19.49
C ASP A 233 61.32 -1.75 18.33
N ARG A 234 62.26 -0.84 18.67
CA ARG A 234 63.50 -0.41 17.98
C ARG A 234 63.44 0.72 16.94
#